data_AF-A0A1H9PUM2-F1
#
_entry.id   AF-A0A1H9PUM2-F1
#
_cell.length_a   1.000
_cell.length_b   1.000
_cell.length_c   1.000
_cell.angle_alpha   90.00
_cell.angle_beta   90.00
_cell.angle_gamma   90.00
#
_symmetry.space_group_name_H-M   'P 1'
#
loop_
_entity.id
_entity.type
_entity.pdbx_description
1 polymer ?
#
loop_
_entity_poly.entity_id
_entity_poly.type
_entity_poly.pdbx_seq_one_letter_code
_entity_poly.pdbx_strand_id
1 'polypeptide(L)' 'MARSLGEVLRRLCSALRNAGEGRSAQDLGELQFAAAAAAEMMAAFERGDHEAVAFHLELLARQVENPRNPGFRTSEE' A
#
# COMPACT_ATOMS: atom_id res chain seq x y z
N MET A 1 -22.92 8.96 3.91
CA MET A 1 -21.51 8.89 4.35
C MET A 1 -20.69 8.35 3.18
N ALA A 2 -19.70 9.11 2.70
CA ALA A 2 -18.76 8.59 1.70
C ALA A 2 -17.97 7.43 2.33
N ARG A 3 -17.86 6.30 1.64
CA ARG A 3 -17.01 5.19 2.10
C ARG A 3 -15.55 5.61 2.01
N SER A 4 -14.72 5.21 2.96
CA SER A 4 -13.28 5.44 2.87
C SER A 4 -12.71 4.64 1.69
N LEU A 5 -11.69 5.18 1.02
CA LEU A 5 -11.01 4.51 -0.09
C LEU A 5 -10.55 3.10 0.30
N GLY A 6 -10.04 2.93 1.53
CA GLY A 6 -9.60 1.63 2.04
C GLY A 6 -10.71 0.58 2.13
N GLU A 7 -11.95 0.96 2.46
CA GLU A 7 -13.09 0.03 2.48
C GLU A 7 -13.46 -0.41 1.05
N VAL A 8 -13.44 0.53 0.10
CA VAL A 8 -13.73 0.25 -1.32
C VAL A 8 -12.69 -0.71 -1.90
N LEU A 9 -11.40 -0.45 -1.68
CA LEU A 9 -10.30 -1.29 -2.17
C LEU A 9 -10.38 -2.70 -1.58
N ARG A 10 -10.68 -2.83 -0.28
CA ARG A 10 -10.83 -4.14 0.39
C ARG A 10 -11.96 -4.97 -0.22
N ARG A 11 -13.13 -4.35 -0.47
CA ARG A 11 -14.28 -5.05 -1.07
C ARG A 11 -14.00 -5.48 -2.50
N LEU A 12 -13.33 -4.64 -3.27
CA LEU A 12 -12.94 -4.97 -4.64
C LEU A 12 -11.92 -6.12 -4.66
N CYS A 13 -10.97 -6.15 -3.72
CA CYS A 13 -10.02 -7.25 -3.58
C CYS A 13 -10.73 -8.58 -3.28
N SER A 14 -11.70 -8.57 -2.35
CA SER A 14 -12.53 -9.75 -2.09
C SER A 14 -13.34 -10.20 -3.32
N ALA A 15 -13.91 -9.26 -4.08
CA ALA A 15 -14.64 -9.60 -5.30
C ALA A 15 -13.74 -10.25 -6.37
N LEU A 16 -12.53 -9.72 -6.59
CA LEU A 16 -11.57 -10.28 -7.52
C LEU A 16 -11.10 -11.69 -7.10
N ARG A 17 -10.83 -11.90 -5.81
CA ARG A 17 -10.49 -13.25 -5.30
C ARG A 17 -11.63 -14.24 -5.52
N ASN A 18 -12.86 -13.84 -5.26
CA ASN A 18 -14.04 -14.70 -5.47
C ASN A 18 -14.29 -15.01 -6.95
N ALA A 19 -13.89 -14.11 -7.86
CA ALA A 19 -13.96 -14.31 -9.30
C ALA A 19 -12.82 -15.16 -9.87
N GLY A 20 -11.85 -15.58 -9.05
CA GLY A 20 -10.65 -16.29 -9.51
C GLY A 20 -9.59 -15.39 -10.15
N GLU A 21 -9.77 -14.07 -10.07
CA GLU A 21 -8.87 -13.05 -10.64
C GLU A 21 -7.68 -12.79 -9.72
N GLY A 22 -6.86 -13.82 -9.49
CA GLY A 22 -5.78 -13.80 -8.50
C GLY A 22 -4.73 -12.70 -8.76
N ARG A 23 -4.38 -12.46 -10.04
CA ARG A 23 -3.42 -11.41 -10.41
C ARG A 23 -4.00 -10.02 -10.16
N SER A 24 -5.21 -9.75 -10.62
CA SER A 24 -5.89 -8.48 -10.38
C SER A 24 -6.10 -8.21 -8.89
N ALA A 25 -6.39 -9.24 -8.10
CA ALA A 25 -6.50 -9.13 -6.64
C ALA A 25 -5.15 -8.81 -5.97
N GLN A 26 -4.05 -9.31 -6.52
CA GLN A 26 -2.69 -8.98 -6.09
C GLN A 26 -2.33 -7.53 -6.42
N ASP A 27 -2.52 -7.10 -7.67
CA ASP A 27 -2.26 -5.72 -8.12
C ASP A 27 -3.06 -4.72 -7.27
N LEU A 28 -4.29 -5.07 -6.92
CA LEU A 28 -5.13 -4.25 -6.05
C LEU A 28 -4.65 -4.25 -4.59
N GLY A 29 -4.07 -5.34 -4.11
CA GLY A 29 -3.43 -5.40 -2.79
C GLY A 29 -2.22 -4.45 -2.70
N GLU A 30 -1.42 -4.39 -3.77
CA GLU A 30 -0.31 -3.44 -3.89
C GLU A 30 -0.83 -2.00 -3.88
N LEU A 31 -1.90 -1.70 -4.64
CA LEU A 31 -2.54 -0.38 -4.62
C LEU A 31 -3.06 -0.02 -3.22
N GLN A 32 -3.67 -0.97 -2.51
CA GLN A 32 -4.16 -0.76 -1.15
C GLN A 32 -3.01 -0.44 -0.18
N PHE A 33 -1.88 -1.12 -0.32
CA PHE A 33 -0.69 -0.84 0.48
C PHE A 33 -0.14 0.57 0.19
N ALA A 34 0.00 0.95 -1.09
CA ALA A 34 0.46 2.29 -1.47
C ALA A 34 -0.47 3.39 -0.93
N ALA A 35 -1.78 3.19 -1.03
CA ALA A 35 -2.76 4.13 -0.50
C ALA A 35 -2.67 4.28 1.02
N ALA A 36 -2.42 3.19 1.76
CA ALA A 36 -2.21 3.23 3.20
C ALA A 36 -0.91 3.96 3.57
N ALA A 37 0.20 3.65 2.91
CA ALA A 37 1.47 4.32 3.15
C ALA A 37 1.40 5.83 2.84
N ALA A 38 0.71 6.22 1.77
CA ALA A 38 0.47 7.63 1.45
C ALA A 38 -0.39 8.33 2.51
N ALA A 39 -1.41 7.66 3.04
CA ALA A 39 -2.23 8.21 4.11
C ALA A 39 -1.44 8.44 5.40
N GLU A 40 -0.61 7.47 5.80
CA GLU A 40 0.26 7.61 6.97
C GLU A 40 1.32 8.70 6.78
N MET A 41 1.88 8.83 5.56
CA MET A 41 2.80 9.91 5.22
C MET A 41 2.16 11.30 5.35
N MET A 42 0.93 11.46 4.85
CA MET A 42 0.18 12.73 4.99
C MET A 42 -0.07 13.05 6.46
N ALA A 43 -0.47 12.05 7.26
CA ALA A 43 -0.68 12.23 8.69
C ALA A 43 0.63 12.53 9.44
N ALA A 44 1.75 11.94 9.04
CA ALA A 44 3.08 12.25 9.58
C ALA A 44 3.50 13.69 9.26
N PHE A 45 3.22 14.15 8.05
CA PHE A 45 3.47 15.53 7.62
C PHE A 45 2.70 16.53 8.49
N GLU A 46 1.41 16.27 8.75
CA GLU A 46 0.58 17.09 9.64
C GLU A 46 1.11 17.16 11.07
N ARG A 47 1.76 16.10 11.56
CA ARG A 47 2.39 16.04 12.89
C ARG A 47 3.79 16.66 12.95
N GLY A 48 4.39 17.02 11.81
CA GLY A 48 5.79 17.45 11.74
C GLY A 48 6.80 16.30 11.96
N ASP A 49 6.37 15.05 11.78
CA ASP A 49 7.20 13.87 11.95
C ASP A 49 7.99 13.59 10.66
N HIS A 50 9.14 14.27 10.53
CA HIS A 50 9.98 14.18 9.33
C HIS A 50 10.59 12.80 9.12
N GLU A 51 10.83 12.02 10.19
CA GLU A 51 11.37 10.67 10.10
C GLU A 51 10.34 9.73 9.48
N ALA A 52 9.09 9.75 9.98
CA ALA A 52 8.02 8.96 9.40
C ALA A 52 7.70 9.36 7.95
N VAL A 53 7.78 10.65 7.62
CA VAL A 53 7.63 11.10 6.21
C VAL A 53 8.71 10.49 5.32
N ALA A 54 9.98 10.56 5.73
CA ALA A 54 11.08 9.99 4.95
C ALA A 54 10.93 8.48 4.77
N PHE A 55 10.55 7.77 5.83
CA PHE A 55 10.28 6.34 5.78
C PHE A 55 9.18 5.98 4.78
N HIS A 56 8.02 6.64 4.85
CA HIS A 56 6.91 6.34 3.95
C HIS A 56 7.21 6.74 2.49
N LEU A 57 7.99 7.80 2.28
CA LEU A 57 8.45 8.20 0.95
C LEU A 57 9.36 7.12 0.34
N GLU A 58 10.32 6.62 1.10
CA GLU A 58 11.22 5.55 0.64
C GLU A 58 10.46 4.25 0.37
N LEU A 59 9.51 3.90 1.25
CA LEU A 59 8.66 2.73 1.08
C LEU A 59 7.87 2.79 -0.24
N LEU A 60 7.27 3.95 -0.54
CA LEU A 60 6.54 4.17 -1.79
C LEU A 60 7.47 4.16 -3.02
N ALA A 61 8.66 4.77 -2.93
CA ALA A 61 9.63 4.77 -4.01
C ALA A 61 10.06 3.34 -4.37
N ARG A 62 10.39 2.52 -3.38
CA ARG A 62 10.72 1.10 -3.57
C ARG A 62 9.58 0.33 -4.22
N GLN A 63 8.34 0.64 -3.89
CA GLN A 63 7.17 0.00 -4.49
C GLN A 63 6.98 0.38 -5.96
N VAL A 64 7.26 1.64 -6.35
CA VAL A 64 7.20 2.09 -7.75
C VAL A 64 8.32 1.47 -8.57
N GLU A 65 9.53 1.40 -8.02
CA GLU A 65 10.70 0.82 -8.67
C GLU A 65 10.62 -0.71 -8.76
N ASN A 66 9.93 -1.35 -7.82
CA ASN A 66 9.84 -2.81 -7.70
C ASN A 66 8.41 -3.28 -7.41
N PRO A 67 7.47 -3.08 -8.35
CA PRO A 67 6.05 -3.39 -8.12
C PRO A 67 5.83 -4.87 -7.78
N ARG A 68 6.70 -5.77 -8.24
CA ARG A 68 6.57 -7.22 -8.03
C ARG A 68 7.23 -7.76 -6.76
N ASN A 69 7.81 -6.93 -5.89
CA ASN A 69 8.49 -7.43 -4.70
C ASN A 69 8.41 -6.47 -3.50
N PRO A 70 7.28 -6.42 -2.79
CA PRO A 70 7.18 -5.70 -1.52
C PRO A 70 7.86 -6.45 -0.35
N GLY A 71 8.51 -7.59 -0.63
CA GLY A 71 9.26 -8.31 0.37
C GLY A 71 10.49 -7.52 0.80
N PHE A 72 10.45 -6.95 2.02
CA PHE A 72 11.66 -6.84 2.81
C PHE A 72 12.29 -8.25 2.82
N ARG A 73 13.33 -8.45 2.01
CA ARG A 73 14.28 -9.53 2.27
C ARG A 73 14.83 -9.21 3.66
N THR A 74 14.36 -9.92 4.68
CA THR A 74 15.14 -10.10 5.89
C THR A 74 16.47 -10.64 5.42
N SER A 75 17.51 -9.83 5.56
CA SER A 75 18.89 -10.28 5.44
C SER A 75 19.11 -11.33 6.52
N GLU A 76 18.91 -12.59 6.16
CA GLU A 76 19.61 -13.70 6.76
C GLU A 76 20.62 -14.19 5.71
N GLU A 77 21.83 -13.62 5.77
CA GLU A 77 23.11 -14.23 5.43
C GLU A 77 24.21 -13.52 6.24
#